data_AF-A0A2M7AEM8-F1
#
_entry.id   AF-A0A2M7AEM8-F1
#
_cell.length_a   1.000
_cell.length_b   1.000
_cell.length_c   1.000
_cell.angle_alpha   90.00
_cell.angle_beta   90.00
_cell.angle_gamma   90.00
#
_symmetry.space_group_name_H-M   'P 1'
#
loop_
_entity.id
_entity.type
_entity.pdbx_description
1 polymer ?
#
loop_
_entity_poly.entity_id
_entity_poly.type
_entity_poly.pdbx_seq_one_letter_code
_entity_poly.pdbx_strand_id
1 'polypeptide(L)' 'FISSNWRGEPLRDYETIVNLISRTTTAKGIQVTCRLDRRKYPTGRKVTDEEIKRVNLKRNTFHGDWNYTIHPSTR' A
#
# COMPACT_ATOMS: atom_id res chain seq x y z
N PHE A 1 -7.53 12.13 2.52
CA PHE A 1 -6.48 11.24 3.06
C PHE A 1 -7.16 10.17 3.90
N ILE A 2 -6.74 8.91 3.83
CA ILE A 2 -7.35 7.81 4.61
C ILE A 2 -7.24 8.11 6.12
N SER A 3 -6.11 8.66 6.55
CA SER A 3 -5.84 9.05 7.94
C SER A 3 -6.80 10.10 8.50
N SER A 4 -7.51 10.86 7.65
CA SER A 4 -8.53 11.81 8.11
C SER A 4 -9.72 11.13 8.79
N ASN A 5 -10.06 9.90 8.37
CA ASN A 5 -11.15 9.14 8.95
C ASN A 5 -10.81 8.58 10.35
N TRP A 6 -9.55 8.65 10.79
CA TRP A 6 -9.08 8.06 12.05
C TRP A 6 -8.98 9.08 13.18
N ARG A 7 -9.27 10.35 12.91
CA ARG A 7 -9.03 11.43 13.86
C ARG A 7 -9.87 11.24 15.13
N GLY A 8 -9.22 10.93 16.24
CA GLY A 8 -9.86 10.74 17.54
C GLY A 8 -10.43 9.34 17.78
N GLU A 9 -10.30 8.43 16.81
CA GLU A 9 -10.81 7.05 16.92
C GLU A 9 -9.68 6.08 17.25
N PRO A 10 -9.69 5.43 18.43
CA PRO A 10 -8.68 4.45 18.79
C PRO A 10 -8.79 3.19 17.92
N LEU A 11 -7.70 2.82 17.26
CA LEU A 11 -7.61 1.65 16.37
C LEU A 11 -7.43 0.34 17.17
N ARG A 12 -8.42 -0.01 18.00
CA ARG A 12 -8.31 -1.13 18.96
C ARG A 12 -8.58 -2.51 18.37
N ASP A 13 -9.38 -2.57 17.30
CA ASP A 13 -9.77 -3.83 16.67
C ASP A 13 -9.76 -3.72 15.13
N TYR A 14 -9.70 -4.88 14.48
CA TYR A 14 -9.66 -4.97 13.02
C TYR A 14 -10.92 -4.44 12.35
N GLU A 15 -12.08 -4.56 13.00
CA GLU A 15 -13.36 -4.12 12.44
C GLU A 15 -13.39 -2.60 12.33
N THR A 16 -13.01 -1.91 13.40
CA THR A 16 -12.87 -0.46 13.47
C THR A 16 -11.91 0.03 12.38
N ILE A 17 -10.74 -0.59 12.25
CA ILE A 17 -9.76 -0.22 11.22
C ILE A 17 -10.33 -0.39 9.81
N VAL A 18 -10.93 -1.55 9.52
CA VAL A 18 -11.52 -1.84 8.19
C VAL A 18 -12.63 -0.84 7.87
N ASN A 19 -13.52 -0.55 8.81
CA ASN A 19 -14.62 0.40 8.66
C ASN A 19 -14.15 1.82 8.41
N LEU A 20 -13.10 2.27 9.10
CA LEU A 20 -12.59 3.62 8.91
C LEU A 20 -11.91 3.79 7.54
N ILE A 21 -11.15 2.79 7.09
CA ILE A 21 -10.47 2.81 5.79
C ILE A 21 -11.50 2.77 4.65
N SER A 22 -12.48 1.86 4.73
CA SER A 22 -13.50 1.67 3.68
C SER A 22 -14.40 2.88 3.48
N ARG A 23 -14.56 3.73 4.50
CA ARG A 23 -15.29 5.01 4.39
C ARG A 23 -14.51 6.12 3.67
N THR A 24 -13.29 5.86 3.21
CA THR A 24 -12.50 6.91 2.55
C THR A 24 -12.98 7.11 1.12
N THR A 25 -13.44 8.33 0.81
CA THR A 25 -13.68 8.80 -0.55
C THR A 25 -12.76 9.99 -0.84
N THR A 26 -12.07 9.95 -1.99
CA THR A 26 -11.23 11.08 -2.42
C THR A 26 -12.10 12.23 -2.94
N ALA A 27 -11.56 13.46 -2.96
CA ALA A 27 -12.26 14.61 -3.53
C ALA A 27 -12.66 14.42 -5.01
N LYS A 28 -11.96 13.53 -5.73
CA LYS A 28 -12.25 13.16 -7.13
C LYS A 28 -13.21 11.97 -7.26
N GLY A 29 -13.82 11.51 -6.16
CA GLY A 29 -14.85 10.47 -6.15
C GLY A 29 -14.36 9.02 -6.09
N ILE A 30 -13.05 8.76 -6.04
CA ILE A 30 -12.53 7.39 -5.85
C ILE A 30 -12.92 6.89 -4.46
N GLN A 31 -13.57 5.73 -4.39
CA GLN A 31 -13.92 5.03 -3.16
C GLN A 31 -12.86 3.96 -2.82
N VAL A 32 -12.53 3.84 -1.54
CA VAL A 32 -11.58 2.84 -1.04
C VAL A 32 -12.33 1.62 -0.54
N THR A 33 -11.89 0.42 -0.93
CA THR A 33 -12.36 -0.83 -0.34
C THR A 33 -11.29 -1.38 0.60
N CYS A 34 -11.70 -1.90 1.75
CA CYS A 34 -10.81 -2.51 2.73
C CYS A 34 -11.40 -3.84 3.19
N ARG A 35 -10.53 -4.84 3.36
CA ARG A 35 -10.91 -6.14 3.91
C ARG A 35 -9.80 -6.67 4.80
N LEU A 36 -10.18 -7.40 5.84
CA LEU A 36 -9.22 -8.17 6.63
C LEU A 36 -8.75 -9.37 5.79
N ASP A 37 -7.46 -9.46 5.54
CA ASP A 37 -6.86 -10.63 4.92
C ASP A 37 -6.30 -11.58 5.99
N ARG A 38 -6.89 -12.77 6.09
CA ARG A 38 -6.48 -13.81 7.05
C ARG A 38 -5.52 -14.84 6.43
N ARG A 39 -5.10 -14.64 5.18
CA ARG A 39 -4.14 -15.52 4.51
C ARG A 39 -2.80 -15.48 5.25
N LYS A 40 -2.17 -16.64 5.36
CA LYS A 40 -0.80 -16.76 5.84
C LYS A 40 0.14 -16.63 4.66
N TYR A 41 1.04 -15.66 4.71
CA TYR A 41 2.05 -15.46 3.69
C TYR A 41 3.40 -15.98 4.20
N PRO A 42 4.13 -16.77 3.41
CA PRO A 42 5.47 -17.21 3.82
C PRO A 42 6.38 -15.99 3.96
N THR A 43 6.99 -15.86 5.12
CA THR A 43 7.95 -14.79 5.42
C THR A 43 9.34 -15.17 4.91
N GLY A 44 10.20 -14.17 4.71
CA GLY A 44 11.62 -14.42 4.40
C GLY A 44 11.92 -14.81 2.95
N ARG A 45 10.99 -14.58 2.02
CA ARG A 45 11.29 -14.66 0.59
C ARG A 45 12.37 -13.62 0.25
N LYS A 46 13.59 -14.08 0.01
CA LYS A 46 14.67 -13.24 -0.51
C LYS A 46 14.48 -13.09 -2.01
N VAL A 47 14.54 -11.85 -2.47
CA VAL A 47 14.61 -11.52 -3.90
C VAL A 47 16.07 -11.20 -4.18
N THR A 48 16.64 -11.76 -5.25
CA THR A 48 18.03 -11.48 -5.59
C THR A 48 18.19 -10.09 -6.20
N ASP A 49 19.39 -9.56 -6.18
CA ASP A 49 19.68 -8.26 -6.81
C ASP A 49 19.39 -8.30 -8.31
N GLU A 50 19.61 -9.44 -8.97
CA GLU A 50 19.28 -9.62 -10.40
C GLU A 50 17.77 -9.57 -10.64
N GLU A 51 16.97 -10.16 -9.76
CA GLU A 51 15.50 -10.13 -9.87
C GLU A 51 14.97 -8.70 -9.69
N ILE A 52 15.48 -7.94 -8.71
CA ILE A 52 15.09 -6.53 -8.52
C ILE A 52 15.54 -5.68 -9.71
N LYS A 53 16.74 -5.90 -10.27
CA LYS A 53 17.24 -5.17 -11.44
C LYS A 53 16.38 -5.37 -12.69
N ARG A 54 15.65 -6.49 -12.81
CA ARG A 54 14.71 -6.74 -13.91
C ARG A 54 13.42 -5.93 -13.81
N VAL A 55 13.10 -5.41 -12.63
CA VAL A 55 11.94 -4.54 -12.44
C VAL A 55 12.25 -3.19 -13.07
N ASN A 56 11.37 -2.70 -13.95
CA ASN A 56 11.47 -1.36 -14.53
C ASN A 56 11.09 -0.30 -13.49
N LEU A 57 11.97 -0.13 -12.51
CA LEU A 57 11.77 0.71 -11.33
C LEU A 57 12.54 2.03 -11.48
N LYS A 58 11.82 3.14 -11.39
CA LYS A 58 12.37 4.49 -11.36
C LYS A 58 12.30 5.03 -9.93
N ARG A 59 13.46 5.21 -9.30
CA ARG A 59 13.56 5.80 -7.95
C ARG A 59 13.32 7.31 -8.01
N ASN A 60 12.66 7.85 -6.99
CA ASN A 60 12.50 9.28 -6.81
C ASN A 60 13.81 9.93 -6.34
N THR A 61 14.03 11.20 -6.64
CA THR A 61 15.19 11.96 -6.14
C THR A 61 15.10 12.20 -4.63
N PHE A 62 13.89 12.29 -4.08
CA PHE A 62 13.64 12.40 -2.65
C PHE A 62 13.27 11.04 -2.05
N HIS A 63 14.16 10.48 -1.22
CA HIS A 63 14.02 9.15 -0.61
C HIS A 63 13.67 8.05 -1.61
N GLY A 64 14.47 7.92 -2.67
CA GLY A 64 14.26 6.93 -3.73
C GLY A 64 14.33 5.46 -3.29
N ASP A 65 14.85 5.22 -2.09
CA ASP A 65 14.82 3.96 -1.38
C ASP A 65 13.40 3.55 -0.92
N TRP A 66 12.50 4.53 -0.71
CA TRP A 66 11.09 4.30 -0.33
C TRP A 66 10.11 4.75 -1.42
N ASN A 67 10.45 5.83 -2.12
CA ASN A 67 9.62 6.47 -3.12
C ASN A 67 10.10 6.07 -4.51
N TYR A 68 9.34 5.21 -5.18
CA TYR A 68 9.67 4.75 -6.53
C TYR A 68 8.40 4.52 -7.35
N THR A 69 8.55 4.55 -8.67
CA THR A 69 7.52 4.19 -9.63
C THR A 69 7.95 2.94 -10.38
N ILE A 70 7.04 1.98 -10.55
CA ILE A 70 7.27 0.81 -11.41
C ILE A 70 6.50 1.03 -12.71
N HIS A 71 7.22 0.98 -13.82
CA HIS A 71 6.65 1.08 -15.16
C HIS A 71 6.40 -0.32 -15.75
N PRO A 72 5.44 -0.46 -16.68
CA PRO A 72 5.32 -1.68 -17.46
C PRO A 72 6.62 -1.94 -18.22
N SER A 73 7.08 -3.19 -18.21
CA SER A 73 8.10 -3.64 -19.15
C SER A 73 7.39 -3.97 -20.46
N THR A 74 7.75 -3.31 -21.55
CA THR A 74 7.30 -3.71 -22.89
C THR A 74 7.84 -5.11 -23.17
N ARG A 75 6.98 -5.99 -23.67
CA ARG A 75 7.28 -7.39 -23.92
C ARG A 75 8.19 -7.55 -25.13
#